data_AF-A0A2C6EBF7-F1
#
_entry.id   AF-A0A2C6EBF7-F1
#
_cell.length_a   1.000
_cell.length_b   1.000
_cell.length_c   1.000
_cell.angle_alpha   90.00
_cell.angle_beta   90.00
_cell.angle_gamma   90.00
#
_symmetry.space_group_name_H-M   'P 1'
#
loop_
_entity.id
_entity.type
_entity.pdbx_description
1 polymer ?
#
loop_
_entity_poly.entity_id
_entity_poly.type
_entity_poly.pdbx_seq_one_letter_code
_entity_poly.pdbx_strand_id
1 'polypeptide(L)'
;MRAALVKDGVITNLVEVSQLSDIAGAQFISTKSTLQIGDEYQSELAFCGDEPPVIIPNIQLSGISVNSANARLIGKIWWVPKTEAFTITATANGLPNGGLMVMVERVLNGYQPIDDIRFVATIENGQVTMQGKFEQSGNYIITAKRLNKGLERIGAPFRLEFETMEFDAYVTN
;
A
#
# COMPACT_ATOMS: atom_id res chain seq x y z
N MET A 1 1.04 1.18 21.10
CA MET A 1 0.96 2.63 21.37
C MET A 1 -0.38 2.85 22.02
N ARG A 2 -0.48 3.75 22.98
CA ARG A 2 -1.71 3.92 23.74
C ARG A 2 -2.61 4.94 23.06
N ALA A 3 -3.91 4.64 23.01
CA ALA A 3 -4.92 5.51 22.44
C ALA A 3 -6.12 5.66 23.40
N ALA A 4 -6.76 6.83 23.34
CA ALA A 4 -7.96 7.18 24.11
C ALA A 4 -9.18 7.24 23.17
N LEU A 5 -10.27 6.61 23.56
CA LEU A 5 -11.57 6.76 22.90
C LEU A 5 -12.32 7.90 23.56
N VAL A 6 -12.56 8.98 22.82
CA VAL A 6 -13.14 10.20 23.36
C VAL A 6 -14.56 10.38 22.83
N LYS A 7 -15.53 10.56 23.73
CA LYS A 7 -16.91 10.89 23.39
C LYS A 7 -17.32 12.15 24.13
N ASP A 8 -17.83 13.13 23.38
CA ASP A 8 -18.25 14.43 23.93
C ASP A 8 -17.14 15.11 24.77
N GLY A 9 -15.88 14.93 24.37
CA GLY A 9 -14.71 15.48 25.07
C GLY A 9 -14.19 14.64 26.23
N VAL A 10 -14.88 13.57 26.64
CA VAL A 10 -14.52 12.72 27.78
C VAL A 10 -13.92 11.39 27.34
N ILE A 11 -12.86 10.94 28.03
CA ILE A 11 -12.21 9.65 27.79
C ILE A 11 -13.15 8.54 28.29
N THR A 12 -13.62 7.72 27.36
CA THR A 12 -14.49 6.57 27.65
C THR A 12 -13.73 5.26 27.75
N ASN A 13 -12.56 5.17 27.10
CA ASN A 13 -11.73 3.97 27.15
C ASN A 13 -10.27 4.28 26.82
N LEU A 14 -9.36 3.41 27.25
CA LEU A 14 -7.93 3.45 26.98
C LEU A 14 -7.49 2.09 26.44
N VAL A 15 -6.87 2.10 25.26
CA VAL A 15 -6.55 0.88 24.51
C VAL A 15 -5.12 0.93 23.99
N GLU A 16 -4.49 -0.24 23.88
CA GLU A 16 -3.25 -0.38 23.12
C GLU A 16 -3.58 -0.71 21.67
N VAL A 17 -3.05 0.07 20.75
CA VAL A 17 -3.19 -0.12 19.30
C VAL A 17 -1.81 -0.23 18.65
N SER A 18 -1.77 -0.82 17.46
CA SER A 18 -0.55 -0.83 16.65
C SER A 18 -0.40 0.49 15.90
N GLN A 19 -1.52 1.08 15.47
CA GLN A 19 -1.61 2.40 14.84
C GLN A 19 -2.90 3.13 15.28
N LEU A 20 -2.90 4.46 15.31
CA LEU A 20 -4.11 5.23 15.68
C LEU A 20 -5.28 5.02 14.71
N SER A 21 -4.99 4.75 13.44
CA SER A 21 -6.00 4.44 12.42
C SER A 21 -6.72 3.12 12.64
N ASP A 22 -6.22 2.25 13.54
CA ASP A 22 -6.85 0.95 13.83
C ASP A 22 -8.25 1.11 14.42
N ILE A 23 -8.53 2.23 15.09
CA ILE A 23 -9.82 2.52 15.72
C ILE A 23 -10.28 3.92 15.34
N ALA A 24 -11.43 4.00 14.66
CA ALA A 24 -12.01 5.27 14.24
C ALA A 24 -12.27 6.20 15.43
N GLY A 25 -11.78 7.43 15.34
CA GLY A 25 -11.94 8.45 16.38
C GLY A 25 -11.03 8.29 17.60
N ALA A 26 -10.08 7.35 17.59
CA ALA A 26 -9.10 7.22 18.65
C ALA A 26 -8.11 8.40 18.63
N GLN A 27 -7.78 8.91 19.82
CA GLN A 27 -6.80 9.97 20.00
C GLN A 27 -5.53 9.44 20.66
N PHE A 28 -4.37 9.99 20.31
CA PHE A 28 -3.12 9.60 20.94
C PHE A 28 -3.12 9.91 22.43
N ILE A 29 -2.56 9.01 23.23
CA ILE A 29 -2.22 9.29 24.62
C ILE A 29 -0.86 8.65 24.91
N SER A 30 0.09 9.44 25.40
CA SER A 30 1.40 8.94 25.81
C SER A 30 1.24 7.93 26.94
N THR A 31 2.14 6.95 26.99
CA THR A 31 2.24 6.05 28.15
C THR A 31 2.64 6.78 29.43
N LYS A 32 3.16 8.02 29.31
CA LYS A 32 3.49 8.92 30.43
C LYS A 32 2.31 9.75 30.92
N SER A 33 1.22 9.81 30.16
CA SER A 33 0.04 10.60 30.51
C SER A 33 -0.64 10.06 31.76
N THR A 34 -1.11 10.97 32.60
CA THR A 34 -1.88 10.67 33.81
C THR A 34 -3.39 10.63 33.59
N LEU A 35 -3.87 10.97 32.39
CA LEU A 35 -5.31 10.97 32.07
C LEU A 35 -5.90 9.55 32.16
N GLN A 36 -7.12 9.48 32.70
CA GLN A 36 -7.86 8.25 32.98
C GLN A 36 -9.25 8.26 32.33
N ILE A 37 -9.93 7.11 32.40
CA ILE A 37 -11.33 7.01 31.96
C ILE A 37 -12.18 7.90 32.86
N GLY A 38 -13.02 8.75 32.24
CA GLY A 38 -13.85 9.74 32.91
C GLY A 38 -13.26 11.16 32.90
N ASP A 39 -11.96 11.31 32.61
CA ASP A 39 -11.34 12.63 32.48
C ASP A 39 -11.70 13.28 31.14
N GLU A 40 -11.73 14.62 31.11
CA GLU A 40 -11.74 15.37 29.86
C GLU A 40 -10.42 15.18 29.12
N TYR A 41 -10.50 14.92 27.81
CA TYR A 41 -9.31 14.77 26.99
C TYR A 41 -8.66 16.13 26.75
N GLN A 42 -7.43 16.29 27.24
CA GLN A 42 -6.62 17.48 27.05
C GLN A 42 -5.32 17.10 26.33
N SER A 43 -5.10 17.66 25.13
CA SER A 43 -3.97 17.28 24.27
C SER A 43 -2.61 17.47 24.93
N GLU A 44 -2.40 18.55 25.68
CA GLU A 44 -1.15 18.83 26.38
C GLU A 44 -0.82 17.73 27.41
N LEU A 45 -1.81 17.31 28.19
CA LEU A 45 -1.69 16.24 29.18
C LEU A 45 -1.67 14.85 28.54
N ALA A 46 -2.32 14.68 27.40
CA ALA A 46 -2.30 13.43 26.65
C ALA A 46 -0.92 13.18 26.02
N PHE A 47 -0.28 14.23 25.50
CA PHE A 47 0.96 14.09 24.73
C PHE A 47 2.19 14.07 25.64
N CYS A 48 2.19 14.84 26.74
CA CYS A 48 3.33 14.93 27.68
C CYS A 48 4.67 15.22 26.98
N GLY A 49 4.66 16.04 25.94
CA GLY A 49 5.85 16.37 25.14
C GLY A 49 6.27 15.29 24.13
N ASP A 50 5.57 14.16 24.04
CA ASP A 50 5.74 13.21 22.95
C ASP A 50 4.98 13.69 21.71
N GLU A 51 5.58 13.56 20.52
CA GLU A 51 4.86 13.82 19.27
C GLU A 51 3.84 12.70 19.00
N PRO A 52 2.62 13.03 18.56
CA PRO A 52 1.67 12.01 18.17
C PRO A 52 2.22 11.20 16.99
N PRO A 53 1.98 9.89 16.94
CA PRO A 53 2.46 9.05 15.86
C PRO A 53 1.85 9.49 14.53
N VAL A 54 2.69 9.56 13.50
CA VAL A 54 2.25 9.87 12.14
C VAL A 54 1.30 8.77 11.66
N ILE A 55 0.06 9.15 11.35
CA ILE A 55 -0.92 8.26 10.74
C ILE A 55 -0.58 8.14 9.26
N ILE A 56 -0.18 6.96 8.81
CA ILE A 56 0.14 6.69 7.40
C ILE A 56 -1.08 6.02 6.76
N PRO A 57 -1.88 6.73 5.94
CA PRO A 57 -3.05 6.16 5.29
C PRO A 57 -2.68 4.97 4.40
N ASN A 58 -3.51 3.93 4.43
CA ASN A 58 -3.44 2.83 3.48
C ASN A 58 -4.39 3.11 2.32
N ILE A 59 -3.85 3.19 1.11
CA ILE A 59 -4.59 3.49 -0.11
C ILE A 59 -4.86 2.19 -0.86
N GLN A 60 -6.14 1.82 -0.93
CA GLN A 60 -6.58 0.64 -1.66
C GLN A 60 -6.49 0.89 -3.18
N LEU A 61 -5.71 0.05 -3.88
CA LEU A 61 -5.81 -0.06 -5.33
C LEU A 61 -6.90 -1.06 -5.68
N SER A 62 -7.79 -0.68 -6.58
CA SER A 62 -8.94 -1.51 -7.00
C SER A 62 -9.13 -1.45 -8.52
N GLY A 63 -9.96 -2.34 -9.06
CA GLY A 63 -10.20 -2.39 -10.51
C GLY A 63 -8.93 -2.64 -11.33
N ILE A 64 -7.98 -3.38 -10.76
CA ILE A 64 -6.70 -3.67 -11.40
C ILE A 64 -6.95 -4.50 -12.66
N SER A 65 -6.47 -4.02 -13.81
CA SER A 65 -6.59 -4.72 -15.08
C SER A 65 -5.29 -4.67 -15.87
N VAL A 66 -5.06 -5.72 -16.66
CA VAL A 66 -3.92 -5.83 -17.59
C VAL A 66 -4.50 -5.87 -19.00
N ASN A 67 -4.09 -4.93 -19.84
CA ASN A 67 -4.47 -4.85 -21.24
C ASN A 67 -3.26 -5.12 -22.13
N SER A 68 -3.39 -6.12 -23.00
CA SER A 68 -2.41 -6.54 -24.00
C SER A 68 -3.15 -7.29 -25.10
N ALA A 69 -2.61 -7.32 -26.32
CA ALA A 69 -3.27 -7.98 -27.45
C ALA A 69 -3.53 -9.47 -27.21
N ASN A 70 -2.62 -10.15 -26.51
CA ASN A 70 -2.67 -11.58 -26.26
C ASN A 70 -2.62 -11.93 -24.76
N ALA A 71 -2.81 -10.95 -23.87
CA ALA A 71 -2.89 -11.22 -22.44
C ALA A 71 -4.16 -12.00 -22.11
N ARG A 72 -4.04 -12.98 -21.22
CA ARG A 72 -5.16 -13.75 -20.70
C ARG A 72 -5.00 -14.00 -19.21
N LEU A 73 -6.08 -13.84 -18.47
CA LEU A 73 -6.14 -14.19 -17.06
C LEU A 73 -6.52 -15.68 -16.94
N ILE A 74 -5.58 -16.52 -16.48
CA ILE A 74 -5.82 -17.94 -16.21
C ILE A 74 -5.78 -18.15 -14.70
N GLY A 75 -6.95 -18.40 -14.11
CA GLY A 75 -7.09 -18.38 -12.65
C GLY A 75 -6.79 -16.97 -12.11
N LYS A 76 -5.71 -16.83 -11.34
CA LYS A 76 -5.22 -15.55 -10.80
C LYS A 76 -3.94 -15.03 -11.47
N ILE A 77 -3.47 -15.71 -12.52
CA ILE A 77 -2.19 -15.44 -13.17
C ILE A 77 -2.44 -14.82 -14.55
N TRP A 78 -1.87 -13.65 -14.79
CA TRP A 78 -1.87 -13.00 -16.09
C TRP A 78 -0.80 -13.63 -16.98
N TRP A 79 -1.24 -14.39 -17.97
CA TRP A 79 -0.34 -14.90 -18.99
C TRP A 79 -0.19 -13.80 -20.04
N VAL A 80 1.05 -13.35 -20.23
CA VAL A 80 1.38 -12.26 -21.15
C VAL A 80 2.53 -12.74 -22.04
N PRO A 81 2.47 -12.59 -23.37
CA PRO A 81 3.62 -12.92 -24.19
C PRO A 81 4.84 -12.11 -23.77
N LYS A 82 5.98 -12.78 -23.71
CA LYS A 82 7.28 -12.14 -23.64
C LYS A 82 7.38 -11.12 -24.78
N THR A 83 7.98 -9.96 -24.49
CA THR A 83 8.18 -8.82 -25.40
C THR A 83 6.94 -8.08 -25.87
N GLU A 84 5.73 -8.58 -25.58
CA GLU A 84 4.50 -7.84 -25.85
C GLU A 84 4.35 -6.69 -24.86
N ALA A 85 3.98 -5.52 -25.38
CA ALA A 85 3.69 -4.36 -24.55
C ALA A 85 2.32 -4.53 -23.89
N PHE A 86 2.27 -4.29 -22.59
CA PHE A 86 1.04 -4.31 -21.81
C PHE A 86 0.85 -2.99 -21.07
N THR A 87 -0.40 -2.71 -20.74
CA THR A 87 -0.79 -1.60 -19.85
C THR A 87 -1.50 -2.16 -18.63
N ILE A 88 -1.04 -1.78 -17.44
CA ILE A 88 -1.76 -2.02 -16.19
C ILE A 88 -2.49 -0.74 -15.82
N THR A 89 -3.77 -0.86 -15.47
CA THR A 89 -4.53 0.24 -14.87
C THR A 89 -5.09 -0.17 -13.52
N ALA A 90 -5.23 0.79 -12.61
CA ALA A 90 -5.89 0.61 -11.32
C ALA A 90 -6.51 1.92 -10.85
N THR A 91 -7.60 1.84 -10.09
CA THR A 91 -8.17 2.97 -9.35
C THR A 91 -7.45 3.12 -8.02
N ALA A 92 -7.06 4.35 -7.68
CA ALA A 92 -6.30 4.71 -6.49
C ALA A 92 -6.79 6.03 -5.89
N ASN A 93 -8.01 6.01 -5.36
CA ASN A 93 -8.60 7.18 -4.72
C ASN A 93 -7.74 7.59 -3.51
N GLY A 94 -7.34 8.86 -3.46
CA GLY A 94 -6.50 9.41 -2.40
C GLY A 94 -4.99 9.40 -2.66
N LEU A 95 -4.52 8.85 -3.79
CA LEU A 95 -3.14 9.11 -4.23
C LEU A 95 -3.02 10.48 -4.91
N PRO A 96 -1.98 11.27 -4.58
CA PRO A 96 -1.69 12.51 -5.30
C PRO A 96 -1.23 12.20 -6.74
N ASN A 97 -1.50 13.12 -7.67
CA ASN A 97 -0.99 13.02 -9.03
C ASN A 97 0.55 12.99 -9.02
N GLY A 98 1.15 12.21 -9.90
CA GLY A 98 2.61 12.06 -9.97
C GLY A 98 3.08 10.74 -10.54
N GLY A 99 4.34 10.40 -10.25
CA GLY A 99 4.96 9.14 -10.67
C GLY A 99 5.12 8.17 -9.50
N LEU A 100 4.82 6.89 -9.72
CA LEU A 100 5.09 5.80 -8.80
C LEU A 100 6.04 4.79 -9.44
N MET A 101 7.19 4.56 -8.81
CA MET A 101 8.10 3.50 -9.23
C MET A 101 7.54 2.14 -8.80
N VAL A 102 7.12 1.34 -9.78
CA VAL A 102 6.60 -0.02 -9.57
C VAL A 102 7.72 -1.02 -9.79
N MET A 103 7.99 -1.82 -8.77
CA MET A 103 8.95 -2.92 -8.82
C MET A 103 8.19 -4.21 -9.13
N VAL A 104 8.59 -4.87 -10.22
CA VAL A 104 8.03 -6.13 -10.68
C VAL A 104 9.10 -7.20 -10.51
N GLU A 105 8.89 -8.11 -9.56
CA GLU A 105 9.90 -9.09 -9.16
C GLU A 105 9.75 -10.35 -9.99
N ARG A 106 10.82 -10.78 -10.67
CA ARG A 106 10.87 -12.12 -11.28
C ARG A 106 11.16 -13.13 -10.19
N VAL A 107 10.41 -14.23 -10.14
CA VAL A 107 10.48 -15.21 -9.05
C VAL A 107 10.77 -16.62 -9.54
N LEU A 108 11.48 -17.40 -8.72
CA LEU A 108 11.56 -18.86 -8.82
C LEU A 108 10.52 -19.49 -7.88
N ASN A 109 9.98 -20.63 -8.29
CA ASN A 109 9.01 -21.42 -7.50
C ASN A 109 7.83 -20.58 -6.97
N GLY A 110 7.40 -19.59 -7.77
CA GLY A 110 6.26 -18.71 -7.47
C GLY A 110 6.52 -17.58 -6.47
N TYR A 111 7.59 -17.62 -5.66
CA TYR A 111 7.73 -16.65 -4.55
C TYR A 111 9.15 -16.16 -4.24
N GLN A 112 10.21 -16.84 -4.71
CA GLN A 112 11.59 -16.45 -4.39
C GLN A 112 12.08 -15.42 -5.41
N PRO A 113 12.27 -14.13 -5.05
CA PRO A 113 12.75 -13.12 -5.99
C PRO A 113 14.16 -13.45 -6.47
N ILE A 114 14.39 -13.36 -7.78
CA ILE A 114 15.70 -13.55 -8.41
C ILE A 114 16.17 -12.32 -9.18
N ASP A 115 15.24 -11.45 -9.60
CA ASP A 115 15.53 -10.20 -10.31
C ASP A 115 14.35 -9.23 -10.16
N ASP A 116 14.53 -7.95 -10.46
CA ASP A 116 13.44 -6.97 -10.55
C ASP A 116 13.52 -6.08 -11.79
N ILE A 117 12.36 -5.84 -12.41
CA ILE A 117 12.18 -4.84 -13.45
C ILE A 117 11.40 -3.67 -12.86
N ARG A 118 11.79 -2.44 -13.21
CA ARG A 118 11.19 -1.23 -12.67
C ARG A 118 10.48 -0.44 -13.76
N PHE A 119 9.22 -0.11 -13.51
CA PHE A 119 8.41 0.73 -14.37
C PHE A 119 7.99 1.99 -13.62
N VAL A 120 7.81 3.08 -14.34
CA VAL A 120 7.18 4.28 -13.80
C VAL A 120 5.70 4.21 -14.16
N ALA A 121 4.86 4.13 -13.14
CA ALA A 121 3.43 4.32 -13.28
C ALA A 121 3.09 5.81 -13.13
N THR A 122 2.18 6.29 -13.95
CA THR A 122 1.60 7.63 -13.84
C THR A 122 0.35 7.56 -12.98
N ILE A 123 0.20 8.51 -12.07
CA ILE A 123 -1.00 8.71 -11.26
C ILE A 123 -1.64 10.01 -11.72
N GLU A 124 -2.84 9.91 -12.27
CA GLU A 124 -3.63 11.05 -12.71
C GLU A 124 -5.09 10.85 -12.29
N ASN A 125 -5.65 11.82 -11.56
CA ASN A 125 -7.05 11.88 -11.19
C ASN A 125 -7.57 10.59 -10.51
N GLY A 126 -6.77 10.03 -9.60
CA GLY A 126 -7.12 8.79 -8.90
C GLY A 126 -7.01 7.53 -9.76
N GLN A 127 -6.35 7.59 -10.91
CA GLN A 127 -6.05 6.43 -11.74
C GLN A 127 -4.53 6.22 -11.85
N VAL A 128 -4.09 4.99 -11.60
CA VAL A 128 -2.72 4.53 -11.82
C VAL A 128 -2.66 3.88 -13.20
N THR A 129 -1.74 4.30 -14.04
CA THR A 129 -1.46 3.69 -15.35
C THR A 129 0.02 3.35 -15.44
N MET A 130 0.34 2.10 -15.76
CA MET A 130 1.72 1.63 -15.95
C MET A 130 1.82 0.94 -17.30
N GLN A 131 2.80 1.32 -18.11
CA GLN A 131 3.13 0.62 -19.35
C GLN A 131 4.40 -0.19 -19.15
N GLY A 132 4.43 -1.40 -19.69
CA GLY A 132 5.57 -2.30 -19.54
C GLY A 132 5.66 -3.35 -20.63
N LYS A 133 6.76 -4.10 -20.59
CA LYS A 133 7.02 -5.29 -21.40
C LYS A 133 7.93 -6.23 -20.63
N PHE A 134 7.72 -7.54 -20.75
CA PHE A 134 8.62 -8.53 -20.14
C PHE A 134 9.75 -8.91 -21.11
N GLU A 135 10.99 -8.65 -20.75
CA GLU A 135 12.16 -8.95 -21.61
C GLU A 135 12.61 -10.40 -21.53
N GLN A 136 12.25 -11.11 -20.46
CA GLN A 136 12.59 -12.50 -20.21
C GLN A 136 11.32 -13.27 -19.86
N SER A 137 11.28 -14.55 -20.25
CA SER A 137 10.20 -15.44 -19.82
C SER A 137 10.32 -15.78 -18.34
N GLY A 138 9.22 -16.22 -17.74
CA GLY A 138 9.18 -16.68 -16.35
C GLY A 138 8.05 -16.04 -15.55
N ASN A 139 8.03 -16.31 -14.25
CA ASN A 139 7.00 -15.81 -13.36
C ASN A 139 7.40 -14.46 -12.76
N TYR A 140 6.46 -13.52 -12.74
CA TYR A 140 6.66 -12.20 -12.15
C TYR A 140 5.54 -11.89 -11.16
N ILE A 141 5.87 -11.15 -10.11
CA ILE A 141 4.90 -10.67 -9.13
C ILE A 141 5.02 -9.17 -8.88
N ILE A 142 3.88 -8.56 -8.57
CA ILE A 142 3.80 -7.21 -8.01
C ILE A 142 3.09 -7.32 -6.68
N THR A 143 3.74 -6.91 -5.59
CA THR A 143 3.19 -7.01 -4.24
C THR A 143 3.13 -5.65 -3.55
N ALA A 144 2.04 -5.40 -2.83
CA ALA A 144 1.91 -4.24 -1.95
C ALA A 144 3.08 -4.17 -0.96
N LYS A 145 3.48 -5.32 -0.40
CA LYS A 145 4.63 -5.44 0.51
C LYS A 145 5.92 -4.89 -0.09
N ARG A 146 6.24 -5.23 -1.34
CA ARG A 146 7.49 -4.78 -1.98
C ARG A 146 7.46 -3.29 -2.29
N LEU A 147 6.34 -2.77 -2.81
CA LEU A 147 6.16 -1.35 -3.09
C LEU A 147 6.20 -0.52 -1.80
N ASN A 148 5.51 -0.97 -0.76
CA ASN A 148 5.49 -0.30 0.54
C ASN A 148 6.86 -0.22 1.21
N LYS A 149 7.72 -1.24 1.06
CA LYS A 149 9.12 -1.15 1.49
C LYS A 149 9.89 -0.06 0.75
N GLY A 150 9.59 0.18 -0.52
CA GLY A 150 10.16 1.28 -1.28
C GLY A 150 9.66 2.65 -0.80
N LEU A 151 8.35 2.77 -0.62
CA LEU A 151 7.67 3.96 -0.11
C LEU A 151 8.15 4.35 1.30
N GLU A 152 8.33 3.36 2.17
CA GLU A 152 8.84 3.56 3.52
C GLU A 152 10.26 4.16 3.53
N ARG A 153 11.16 3.67 2.67
CA ARG A 153 12.54 4.18 2.57
C ARG A 153 12.62 5.65 2.16
N ILE A 154 11.64 6.14 1.41
CA ILE A 154 11.58 7.53 0.97
C ILE A 154 10.66 8.39 1.86
N GLY A 155 10.16 7.85 2.98
CA GLY A 155 9.27 8.58 3.88
C GLY A 155 7.92 8.94 3.25
N ALA A 156 7.43 8.14 2.30
CA ALA A 156 6.16 8.43 1.65
C ALA A 156 5.00 8.47 2.67
N PRO A 157 4.09 9.44 2.58
CA PRO A 157 3.04 9.67 3.56
C PRO A 157 1.83 8.75 3.36
N PHE A 158 2.01 7.60 2.70
CA PHE A 158 0.96 6.62 2.46
C PHE A 158 1.54 5.22 2.28
N ARG A 159 0.66 4.22 2.34
CA ARG A 159 0.92 2.83 1.93
C ARG A 159 -0.11 2.42 0.88
N LEU A 160 0.20 1.37 0.14
CA LEU A 160 -0.66 0.78 -0.87
C LEU A 160 -1.20 -0.55 -0.37
N GLU A 161 -2.46 -0.84 -0.70
CA GLU A 161 -3.10 -2.12 -0.42
C GLU A 161 -3.73 -2.67 -1.70
N PHE A 162 -3.38 -3.91 -2.06
CA PHE A 162 -3.94 -4.63 -3.20
C PHE A 162 -3.55 -6.10 -3.16
N GLU A 163 -4.32 -6.94 -3.87
CA GLU A 163 -3.96 -8.34 -4.07
C GLU A 163 -2.69 -8.47 -4.90
N THR A 164 -1.83 -9.43 -4.55
CA THR A 164 -0.64 -9.73 -5.36
C THR A 164 -1.04 -9.99 -6.80
N MET A 165 -0.42 -9.26 -7.73
CA MET A 165 -0.54 -9.55 -9.14
C MET A 165 0.51 -10.57 -9.53
N GLU A 166 0.10 -11.64 -10.19
CA GLU A 166 0.99 -12.67 -10.71
C GLU A 166 0.94 -12.68 -12.24
N PHE A 167 2.10 -12.88 -12.85
CA PHE A 167 2.26 -12.95 -14.28
C PHE A 167 3.06 -14.18 -14.68
N ASP A 168 2.70 -14.78 -15.80
CA ASP A 168 3.51 -15.74 -16.53
C ASP A 168 3.89 -15.14 -17.88
N ALA A 169 5.15 -14.74 -18.01
CA ALA A 169 5.68 -14.24 -19.27
C ALA A 169 6.11 -15.44 -20.13
N TYR A 170 5.31 -15.79 -21.12
CA TYR A 170 5.51 -16.99 -21.94
C TYR A 170 6.08 -16.67 -23.32
N VAL A 171 6.74 -17.64 -23.95
CA VAL A 171 7.26 -17.51 -25.32
C VAL A 171 6.14 -17.85 -26.31
N THR A 172 5.92 -16.99 -27.30
CA THR A 172 5.06 -17.30 -28.46
C THR A 172 5.86 -18.10 -29.49
N ASN A 173 5.29 -19.21 -29.95
CA ASN A 173 5.84 -20.00 -31.06
C ASN A 173 5.62 -19.32 -32.40
#